data_AF-A0A971BIG8-F1
#
_entry.id   AF-A0A971BIG8-F1
#
_cell.length_a   1.000
_cell.length_b   1.000
_cell.length_c   1.000
_cell.angle_alpha   90.00
_cell.angle_beta   90.00
_cell.angle_gamma   90.00
#
_symmetry.space_group_name_H-M   'P 1'
#
loop_
_entity.id
_entity.type
_entity.pdbx_description
1 polymer ?
#
loop_
_entity_poly.entity_id
_entity_poly.type
_entity_poly.pdbx_seq_one_letter_code
_entity_poly.pdbx_strand_id
1 'polypeptide(L)'
;MTTHSKKHVIFSSKGKRHTAEKKKKPVTKRLLTLGIIVALLAGLYCTAVFSNIPVIKKWRDIYIETAMDTYSHKWLATFFIPQSIIDGVMANKEAVIASQQEFQSTWEPVAGPGASLNAPATEEPDRTLSEFLKKYDEIDEASFNEYITGNLNLIKNGYDKLLINETGQDGGGPPIYTKNGDQLLIIDAENGIMVAEVKGEGFTGNLAFVKNPSNVRIGVATTLGDHGQTVQQIAKNNNAVLAINASGFADPEWRGNGGRVVGLLIANGAVYNKPIKNGYLNIGFSYDDRLYIGLDKGEYRDAVEFIPALIINSVKVTDGSVGFGIQPRTAIGQKEDGTVLLLTVDGRQIGHSLGCTVGDCADILLEYGAVQASNLDGGS
;
A
#
# COMPACT_ATOMS: atom_id res chain seq x y z
N MET A 1 1.22 108.24 -29.36
CA MET A 1 2.04 107.12 -29.89
C MET A 1 2.38 106.22 -28.71
N THR A 2 1.73 105.05 -28.64
CA THR A 2 2.40 103.73 -28.68
C THR A 2 3.45 103.58 -27.58
N THR A 3 3.29 102.67 -26.62
CA THR A 3 3.68 101.27 -26.86
C THR A 3 3.20 100.34 -25.73
N HIS A 4 2.92 99.11 -26.12
CA HIS A 4 2.47 98.00 -25.29
C HIS A 4 3.51 97.55 -24.25
N SER A 5 3.02 97.20 -23.05
CA SER A 5 3.65 96.19 -22.21
C SER A 5 2.54 95.36 -21.55
N LYS A 6 2.27 94.17 -22.09
CA LYS A 6 1.43 93.15 -21.44
C LYS A 6 2.37 92.20 -20.68
N LYS A 7 2.35 92.27 -19.35
CA LYS A 7 2.91 91.23 -18.48
C LYS A 7 1.95 90.04 -18.47
N HIS A 8 2.47 88.87 -18.84
CA HIS A 8 1.81 87.59 -18.69
C HIS A 8 1.58 87.27 -17.21
N VAL A 9 0.32 87.04 -16.82
CA VAL A 9 -0.04 86.41 -15.55
C VAL A 9 -0.44 84.98 -15.87
N ILE A 10 0.36 84.04 -15.37
CA ILE A 10 0.11 82.60 -15.44
C ILE A 10 -1.02 82.28 -14.46
N PHE A 11 -2.19 81.89 -14.96
CA PHE A 11 -3.30 81.40 -14.15
C PHE A 11 -3.03 79.95 -13.72
N SER A 12 -2.87 79.74 -12.41
CA SER A 12 -2.94 78.43 -11.77
C SER A 12 -4.39 77.96 -11.74
N SER A 13 -4.75 76.99 -12.58
CA SER A 13 -6.04 76.29 -12.49
C SER A 13 -5.91 75.12 -11.50
N LYS A 14 -6.39 75.33 -10.26
CA LYS A 14 -6.65 74.22 -9.33
C LYS A 14 -7.87 73.43 -9.84
N GLY A 15 -7.64 72.43 -10.69
CA GLY A 15 -8.63 71.41 -11.02
C GLY A 15 -8.95 70.59 -9.77
N LYS A 16 -10.19 70.70 -9.27
CA LYS A 16 -10.72 69.81 -8.24
C LYS A 16 -10.85 68.39 -8.82
N ARG A 17 -9.98 67.46 -8.41
CA ARG A 17 -10.19 66.02 -8.62
C ARG A 17 -11.41 65.60 -7.79
N HIS A 18 -12.51 65.26 -8.46
CA HIS A 18 -13.59 64.50 -7.83
C HIS A 18 -13.09 63.08 -7.56
N THR A 19 -12.78 62.77 -6.29
CA THR A 19 -12.66 61.38 -5.84
C THR A 19 -14.05 60.77 -5.80
N ALA A 20 -14.33 59.80 -6.68
CA ALA A 20 -15.56 59.04 -6.63
C ALA A 20 -15.67 58.29 -5.30
N GLU A 21 -16.63 58.66 -4.45
CA GLU A 21 -17.00 57.87 -3.27
C GLU A 21 -17.48 56.49 -3.72
N LYS A 22 -16.74 55.44 -3.37
CA LYS A 22 -17.19 54.05 -3.54
C LYS A 22 -18.45 53.87 -2.67
N LYS A 23 -19.64 53.82 -3.30
CA LYS A 23 -20.91 53.50 -2.62
C LYS A 23 -20.75 52.20 -1.81
N LYS A 24 -20.74 52.31 -0.48
CA LYS A 24 -20.72 51.15 0.43
C LYS A 24 -22.02 50.37 0.22
N LYS A 25 -21.94 49.09 -0.18
CA LYS A 25 -23.11 48.20 -0.31
C LYS A 25 -23.90 48.21 1.02
N PRO A 26 -25.25 48.29 0.99
CA PRO A 26 -26.06 48.38 2.19
C PRO A 26 -25.87 47.14 3.07
N VAL A 27 -25.76 47.34 4.39
CA VAL A 27 -25.49 46.30 5.40
C VAL A 27 -26.47 45.13 5.28
N THR A 28 -27.73 45.40 4.92
CA THR A 28 -28.77 44.38 4.68
C THR A 28 -28.44 43.42 3.54
N LYS A 29 -27.85 43.89 2.44
CA LYS A 29 -27.41 43.01 1.35
C LYS A 29 -26.23 42.14 1.79
N ARG A 30 -25.34 42.64 2.64
CA ARG A 30 -24.22 41.85 3.20
C ARG A 30 -24.72 40.75 4.14
N LEU A 31 -25.69 41.06 5.00
CA LEU A 31 -26.31 40.10 5.91
C LEU A 31 -27.09 39.02 5.14
N LEU A 32 -27.81 39.40 4.09
CA LEU A 32 -28.50 38.44 3.22
C LEU A 32 -27.51 37.51 2.51
N THR A 33 -26.44 38.05 1.93
CA THR A 33 -25.40 37.23 1.31
C THR A 33 -24.73 36.29 2.31
N LEU A 34 -24.45 36.77 3.53
CA LEU A 34 -23.89 35.93 4.59
C LEU A 34 -24.87 34.80 5.00
N GLY A 35 -26.15 35.10 5.14
CA GLY A 35 -27.18 34.10 5.44
C GLY A 35 -27.30 33.01 4.38
N ILE A 36 -27.23 33.38 3.09
CA ILE A 36 -27.22 32.43 1.98
C ILE A 36 -25.97 31.53 2.05
N ILE A 37 -24.79 32.10 2.31
CA ILE A 37 -23.55 31.32 2.45
C ILE A 37 -23.66 30.32 3.61
N VAL A 38 -24.16 30.75 4.77
CA VAL A 38 -24.34 29.87 5.93
C VAL A 38 -25.33 28.74 5.63
N ALA A 39 -26.45 29.05 4.96
CA ALA A 39 -27.42 28.02 4.56
C ALA A 39 -26.82 27.01 3.56
N LEU A 40 -26.00 27.47 2.61
CA LEU A 40 -25.30 26.60 1.67
C LEU A 40 -24.26 25.71 2.39
N LEU A 41 -23.49 26.27 3.32
CA LEU A 41 -22.53 25.51 4.12
C LEU A 41 -23.23 24.48 5.01
N ALA A 42 -24.36 24.84 5.63
CA ALA A 42 -25.17 23.92 6.41
C ALA A 42 -25.74 22.79 5.52
N GLY A 43 -26.25 23.12 4.33
CA GLY A 43 -26.71 22.13 3.36
C GLY A 43 -25.59 21.19 2.90
N LEU A 44 -24.40 21.72 2.64
CA LEU A 44 -23.22 20.94 2.27
C LEU A 44 -22.79 20.01 3.41
N TYR A 45 -22.74 20.53 4.64
CA TYR A 45 -22.44 19.75 5.83
C TYR A 45 -23.45 18.61 6.01
N CYS A 46 -24.75 18.91 5.95
CA CYS A 46 -25.78 17.89 6.10
C CYS A 46 -25.67 16.81 5.02
N THR A 47 -25.36 17.23 3.79
CA THR A 47 -25.14 16.30 2.68
C THR A 47 -23.90 15.44 2.91
N ALA A 48 -22.78 16.02 3.31
CA ALA A 48 -21.53 15.28 3.54
C ALA A 48 -21.64 14.30 4.73
N VAL A 49 -22.36 14.67 5.79
CA VAL A 49 -22.42 13.90 7.03
C VAL A 49 -23.57 12.89 7.05
N PHE A 50 -24.76 13.25 6.58
CA PHE A 50 -25.97 12.42 6.75
C PHE A 50 -26.48 11.76 5.47
N SER A 51 -25.94 12.11 4.30
CA SER A 51 -26.41 11.51 3.04
C SER A 51 -26.00 10.03 2.94
N ASN A 52 -26.86 9.25 2.28
CA ASN A 52 -26.61 7.86 1.89
C ASN A 52 -26.28 7.73 0.40
N ILE A 53 -25.98 8.83 -0.30
CA ILE A 53 -25.47 8.77 -1.67
C ILE A 53 -24.17 7.95 -1.67
N PRO A 54 -24.04 6.87 -2.47
CA PRO A 54 -22.96 5.89 -2.33
C PRO A 54 -21.56 6.50 -2.31
N VAL A 55 -21.27 7.43 -3.22
CA VAL A 55 -19.96 8.10 -3.31
C VAL A 55 -19.68 8.94 -2.06
N ILE A 56 -20.68 9.69 -1.55
CA ILE A 56 -20.51 10.54 -0.37
C ILE A 56 -20.32 9.68 0.87
N LYS A 57 -21.15 8.64 1.02
CA LYS A 57 -21.04 7.68 2.12
C LYS A 57 -19.67 6.99 2.12
N LYS A 58 -19.20 6.50 0.96
CA LYS A 58 -17.87 5.88 0.82
C LYS A 58 -16.76 6.79 1.37
N TRP A 59 -16.69 8.04 0.90
CA TRP A 59 -15.64 8.97 1.32
C TRP A 59 -15.78 9.43 2.78
N ARG A 60 -17.01 9.62 3.27
CA ARG A 60 -17.28 9.92 4.68
C ARG A 60 -16.81 8.79 5.58
N ASP A 61 -17.17 7.56 5.25
CA ASP A 61 -16.86 6.38 6.06
C ASP A 61 -15.34 6.14 6.06
N ILE A 62 -14.67 6.19 4.91
CA ILE A 62 -13.20 6.11 4.82
C ILE A 62 -12.52 7.20 5.67
N TYR A 63 -13.04 8.43 5.62
CA TYR A 63 -12.51 9.52 6.44
C TYR A 63 -12.66 9.23 7.94
N ILE A 64 -13.84 8.76 8.37
CA ILE A 64 -14.10 8.37 9.77
C ILE A 64 -13.14 7.25 10.18
N GLU A 65 -13.05 6.17 9.40
CA GLU A 65 -12.17 5.03 9.69
C GLU A 65 -10.71 5.47 9.84
N THR A 66 -10.21 6.26 8.88
CA THR A 66 -8.83 6.76 8.90
C THR A 66 -8.56 7.65 10.12
N ALA A 67 -9.51 8.53 10.47
CA ALA A 67 -9.37 9.43 11.61
C ALA A 67 -9.47 8.68 12.95
N MET A 68 -10.33 7.67 13.06
CA MET A 68 -10.51 6.90 14.29
C MET A 68 -9.32 5.99 14.59
N ASP A 69 -8.61 5.55 13.54
CA ASP A 69 -7.36 4.81 13.63
C ASP A 69 -6.11 5.72 13.80
N THR A 70 -6.24 7.06 13.88
CA THR A 70 -5.09 7.98 14.07
C THR A 70 -5.28 8.98 15.22
N TYR A 71 -4.34 9.03 16.17
CA TYR A 71 -4.47 9.92 17.34
C TYR A 71 -4.46 11.42 16.98
N SER A 72 -3.63 11.84 16.03
CA SER A 72 -3.41 13.25 15.70
C SER A 72 -4.60 13.93 15.03
N HIS A 73 -5.47 13.17 14.35
CA HIS A 73 -6.58 13.70 13.57
C HIS A 73 -7.95 13.20 14.03
N LYS A 74 -8.02 12.25 14.98
CA LYS A 74 -9.27 11.75 15.57
C LYS A 74 -10.19 12.87 16.05
N TRP A 75 -9.63 13.89 16.69
CA TRP A 75 -10.39 15.03 17.21
C TRP A 75 -11.19 15.75 16.12
N LEU A 76 -10.67 15.78 14.89
CA LEU A 76 -11.31 16.46 13.76
C LEU A 76 -12.59 15.72 13.36
N ALA A 77 -12.57 14.39 13.31
CA ALA A 77 -13.77 13.60 13.09
C ALA A 77 -14.77 13.75 14.25
N THR A 78 -14.32 13.62 15.50
CA THR A 78 -15.23 13.67 16.66
C THR A 78 -15.82 15.07 16.93
N PHE A 79 -15.18 16.14 16.46
CA PHE A 79 -15.70 17.50 16.60
C PHE A 79 -16.81 17.81 15.59
N PHE A 80 -16.70 17.31 14.36
CA PHE A 80 -17.60 17.63 13.26
C PHE A 80 -18.65 16.57 12.96
N ILE A 81 -18.42 15.31 13.32
CA ILE A 81 -19.32 14.19 12.97
C ILE A 81 -20.03 13.71 14.23
N PRO A 82 -21.37 13.57 14.22
CA PRO A 82 -22.11 13.05 15.36
C PRO A 82 -21.66 11.64 15.74
N GLN A 83 -21.57 11.38 17.06
CA GLN A 83 -21.09 10.11 17.59
C GLN A 83 -21.86 8.90 17.04
N SER A 84 -23.18 9.01 16.83
CA SER A 84 -23.99 7.91 16.27
C SER A 84 -23.59 7.51 14.85
N ILE A 85 -23.09 8.43 14.03
CA ILE A 85 -22.59 8.13 12.68
C ILE A 85 -21.23 7.43 12.79
N ILE A 86 -20.36 7.93 13.68
CA ILE A 86 -19.06 7.31 13.95
C ILE A 86 -19.25 5.88 14.44
N ASP A 87 -20.09 5.68 15.46
CA ASP A 87 -20.37 4.37 16.04
C ASP A 87 -20.95 3.41 14.99
N GLY A 88 -21.84 3.89 14.12
CA GLY A 88 -22.39 3.08 13.03
C GLY A 88 -21.33 2.62 12.01
N VAL A 89 -20.35 3.47 11.70
CA VAL A 89 -19.22 3.10 10.83
C VAL A 89 -18.29 2.10 11.52
N MET A 90 -17.96 2.33 12.79
CA MET A 90 -17.08 1.44 13.56
C MET A 90 -17.73 0.08 13.82
N ALA A 91 -19.05 0.00 14.00
CA ALA A 91 -19.78 -1.26 14.12
C ALA A 91 -19.67 -2.13 12.85
N ASN A 92 -19.60 -1.51 11.66
CA ASN A 92 -19.36 -2.26 10.42
C ASN A 92 -17.97 -2.89 10.41
N LYS A 93 -16.94 -2.18 10.90
CA LYS A 93 -15.58 -2.73 11.08
C LYS A 93 -15.61 -3.96 11.98
N GLU A 94 -16.27 -3.87 13.14
CA GLU A 94 -16.40 -5.00 14.07
C GLU A 94 -17.10 -6.21 13.42
N ALA A 95 -18.15 -5.97 12.62
CA ALA A 95 -18.83 -7.03 11.89
C ALA A 95 -17.93 -7.71 10.84
N VAL A 96 -17.12 -6.93 10.11
CA VAL A 96 -16.11 -7.46 9.18
C VAL A 96 -15.09 -8.32 9.91
N ILE A 97 -14.57 -7.85 11.06
CA ILE A 97 -13.61 -8.61 11.87
C ILE A 97 -14.24 -9.91 12.33
N ALA A 98 -15.49 -9.87 12.82
CA ALA A 98 -16.20 -11.07 13.25
C ALA A 98 -16.39 -12.08 12.11
N SER A 99 -16.66 -11.63 10.87
CA SER A 99 -16.83 -12.53 9.73
C SER A 99 -15.51 -13.17 9.25
N GLN A 100 -14.35 -12.59 9.58
CA GLN A 100 -13.07 -13.13 9.15
C GLN A 100 -12.84 -14.57 9.63
N GLN A 101 -13.36 -14.94 10.80
CA GLN A 101 -13.17 -16.27 11.41
C GLN A 101 -13.66 -17.44 10.54
N GLU A 102 -14.48 -17.16 9.52
CA GLU A 102 -14.99 -18.17 8.59
C GLU A 102 -14.01 -18.49 7.46
N PHE A 103 -12.97 -17.67 7.27
CA PHE A 103 -11.99 -17.88 6.21
C PHE A 103 -10.95 -18.91 6.60
N GLN A 104 -10.82 -19.91 5.74
CA GLN A 104 -9.79 -20.92 5.81
C GLN A 104 -9.29 -21.21 4.40
N SER A 105 -8.01 -20.95 4.15
CA SER A 105 -7.38 -21.28 2.87
C SER A 105 -7.19 -22.78 2.70
N THR A 106 -7.27 -23.25 1.46
CA THR A 106 -6.88 -24.60 1.08
C THR A 106 -5.99 -24.53 -0.17
N TRP A 107 -5.05 -25.46 -0.27
CA TRP A 107 -4.36 -25.74 -1.52
C TRP A 107 -4.89 -27.07 -2.04
N GLU A 108 -5.51 -27.05 -3.22
CA GLU A 108 -5.85 -28.30 -3.90
C GLU A 108 -4.53 -29.01 -4.28
N PRO A 109 -4.45 -30.34 -4.16
CA PRO A 109 -3.32 -31.06 -4.70
C PRO A 109 -3.27 -30.81 -6.21
N VAL A 110 -2.21 -30.15 -6.68
CA VAL A 110 -1.95 -30.01 -8.10
C VAL A 110 -1.88 -31.42 -8.67
N ALA A 111 -2.87 -31.82 -9.48
CA ALA A 111 -2.80 -33.03 -10.27
C ALA A 111 -1.67 -32.85 -11.28
N GLY A 112 -0.45 -33.19 -10.89
CA GLY A 112 0.70 -33.06 -11.75
C GLY A 112 0.58 -34.03 -12.93
N PRO A 113 0.74 -33.58 -14.18
CA PRO A 113 1.41 -34.44 -15.15
C PRO A 113 2.84 -34.58 -14.66
N GLY A 114 3.25 -35.80 -14.30
CA GLY A 114 4.66 -36.12 -14.12
C GLY A 114 5.42 -35.77 -15.39
N ALA A 115 6.09 -34.63 -15.41
CA ALA A 115 6.94 -34.21 -16.51
C ALA A 115 8.25 -34.98 -16.42
N SER A 116 8.26 -36.18 -17.00
CA SER A 116 9.48 -36.85 -17.44
C SER A 116 10.14 -35.99 -18.52
N LEU A 117 11.13 -35.19 -18.14
CA LEU A 117 11.99 -34.49 -19.08
C LEU A 117 13.11 -35.44 -19.52
N ASN A 118 12.91 -36.12 -20.64
CA ASN A 118 13.97 -36.65 -21.48
C ASN A 118 13.54 -36.51 -22.94
N ALA A 119 13.87 -35.36 -23.52
CA ALA A 119 13.87 -35.15 -24.97
C ALA A 119 15.24 -34.58 -25.37
N PRO A 120 15.83 -34.99 -26.50
CA PRO A 120 17.17 -34.57 -26.87
C PRO A 120 17.16 -33.07 -27.24
N ALA A 121 18.20 -32.37 -26.79
CA ALA A 121 18.41 -30.96 -27.09
C ALA A 121 18.72 -30.78 -28.59
N THR A 122 17.87 -30.01 -29.27
CA THR A 122 18.21 -29.33 -30.52
C THR A 122 18.47 -27.86 -30.19
N GLU A 123 19.63 -27.35 -30.59
CA GLU A 123 20.05 -25.96 -30.36
C GLU A 123 19.15 -24.99 -31.13
N GLU A 124 18.32 -24.27 -30.37
CA GLU A 124 17.42 -23.17 -30.77
C GLU A 124 17.77 -21.94 -29.89
N PRO A 125 17.44 -20.70 -30.32
CA PRO A 125 18.14 -19.49 -29.90
C PRO A 125 18.12 -19.29 -28.38
N ASP A 126 19.33 -19.08 -27.84
CA ASP A 126 19.70 -18.87 -26.43
C ASP A 126 18.72 -19.44 -25.38
N ARG A 127 18.68 -20.78 -25.29
CA ARG A 127 17.92 -21.55 -24.29
C ARG A 127 17.99 -20.97 -22.86
N THR A 128 19.08 -20.30 -22.50
CA THR A 128 19.27 -19.71 -21.16
C THR A 128 18.38 -18.50 -20.90
N LEU A 129 18.15 -17.65 -21.92
CA LEU A 129 17.23 -16.51 -21.82
C LEU A 129 15.77 -16.99 -21.72
N SER A 130 15.37 -17.95 -22.54
CA SER A 130 14.01 -18.49 -22.50
C SER A 130 13.70 -19.19 -21.17
N GLU A 131 14.66 -19.93 -20.60
CA GLU A 131 14.52 -20.54 -19.27
C GLU A 131 14.41 -19.47 -18.17
N PHE A 132 15.21 -18.39 -18.27
CA PHE A 132 15.13 -17.25 -17.35
C PHE A 132 13.76 -16.55 -17.41
N LEU A 133 13.31 -16.13 -18.59
CA LEU A 133 12.02 -15.44 -18.76
C LEU A 133 10.82 -16.31 -18.45
N LYS A 134 10.96 -17.64 -18.53
CA LYS A 134 9.93 -18.58 -18.05
C LYS A 134 9.85 -18.60 -16.52
N LYS A 135 10.99 -18.51 -15.82
CA LYS A 135 11.04 -18.45 -14.35
C LYS A 135 10.55 -17.10 -13.82
N TYR A 136 10.89 -16.02 -14.53
CA TYR A 136 10.47 -14.65 -14.24
C TYR A 136 9.39 -14.21 -15.23
N ASP A 137 8.28 -14.95 -15.23
CA ASP A 137 7.17 -14.78 -16.16
C ASP A 137 6.46 -13.44 -16.04
N GLU A 138 6.71 -12.67 -14.99
CA GLU A 138 6.16 -11.32 -14.80
C GLU A 138 6.88 -10.27 -15.65
N ILE A 139 8.09 -10.53 -16.14
CA ILE A 139 8.89 -9.59 -16.93
C ILE A 139 8.27 -9.37 -18.30
N ASP A 140 8.17 -8.10 -18.72
CA ASP A 140 7.94 -7.75 -20.12
C ASP A 140 9.23 -7.99 -20.93
N GLU A 141 9.17 -8.98 -21.83
CA GLU A 141 10.34 -9.44 -22.58
C GLU A 141 10.94 -8.34 -23.48
N ALA A 142 10.11 -7.47 -24.05
CA ALA A 142 10.57 -6.42 -24.95
C ALA A 142 11.45 -5.39 -24.21
N SER A 143 10.96 -4.85 -23.09
CA SER A 143 11.71 -3.90 -22.27
C SER A 143 12.96 -4.51 -21.64
N PHE A 144 12.91 -5.77 -21.22
CA PHE A 144 14.08 -6.49 -20.71
C PHE A 144 15.16 -6.66 -21.78
N ASN A 145 14.79 -7.11 -22.98
CA ASN A 145 15.72 -7.29 -24.09
C ASN A 145 16.37 -5.97 -24.52
N GLU A 146 15.60 -4.86 -24.53
CA GLU A 146 16.13 -3.52 -24.79
C GLU A 146 17.20 -3.13 -23.76
N TYR A 147 16.93 -3.33 -22.46
CA TYR A 147 17.87 -3.03 -21.39
C TYR A 147 19.15 -3.87 -21.48
N ILE A 148 19.02 -5.19 -21.67
CA ILE A 148 20.16 -6.12 -21.73
C ILE A 148 21.02 -5.87 -22.96
N THR A 149 20.43 -5.48 -24.10
CA THR A 149 21.17 -5.11 -25.31
C THR A 149 22.13 -3.95 -25.06
N GLY A 150 21.72 -2.97 -24.23
CA GLY A 150 22.59 -1.87 -23.79
C GLY A 150 23.61 -2.27 -22.72
N ASN A 151 23.43 -3.41 -22.05
CA ASN A 151 24.13 -3.79 -20.82
C ASN A 151 24.67 -5.24 -20.83
N LEU A 152 25.17 -5.72 -21.96
CA LEU A 152 25.65 -7.11 -22.15
C LEU A 152 26.70 -7.58 -21.13
N ASN A 153 27.40 -6.66 -20.45
CA ASN A 153 28.34 -7.01 -19.38
C ASN A 153 27.66 -7.67 -18.18
N LEU A 154 26.38 -7.38 -17.91
CA LEU A 154 25.63 -7.91 -16.77
C LEU A 154 25.36 -9.42 -16.89
N ILE A 155 25.32 -9.94 -18.11
CA ILE A 155 25.03 -11.35 -18.39
C ILE A 155 26.29 -12.20 -18.65
N LYS A 156 27.50 -11.65 -18.45
CA LYS A 156 28.77 -12.39 -18.66
C LYS A 156 28.88 -13.67 -17.84
N ASN A 157 28.27 -13.68 -16.66
CA ASN A 157 28.25 -14.85 -15.77
C ASN A 157 26.96 -15.67 -15.88
N GLY A 158 26.17 -15.43 -16.93
CA GLY A 158 24.86 -16.05 -17.16
C GLY A 158 23.70 -15.33 -16.45
N TYR A 159 22.48 -15.62 -16.90
CA TYR A 159 21.25 -15.02 -16.37
C TYR A 159 20.98 -15.39 -14.90
N ASP A 160 21.44 -16.54 -14.43
CA ASP A 160 21.30 -16.97 -13.02
C ASP A 160 22.12 -16.11 -12.04
N LYS A 161 23.06 -15.31 -12.54
CA LYS A 161 23.89 -14.38 -11.77
C LYS A 161 23.57 -12.91 -12.09
N LEU A 162 22.45 -12.68 -12.78
CA LEU A 162 22.01 -11.34 -13.12
C LEU A 162 21.63 -10.58 -11.85
N LEU A 163 22.26 -9.44 -11.65
CA LEU A 163 21.89 -8.45 -10.64
C LEU A 163 21.69 -7.10 -11.32
N ILE A 164 20.47 -6.60 -11.23
CA ILE A 164 20.06 -5.25 -11.62
C ILE A 164 19.46 -4.63 -10.38
N ASN A 165 20.04 -3.54 -9.89
CA ASN A 165 19.62 -2.85 -8.67
C ASN A 165 19.30 -1.37 -8.89
N GLU A 166 19.43 -0.89 -10.13
CA GLU A 166 19.03 0.45 -10.56
C GLU A 166 18.49 0.36 -12.00
N THR A 167 17.22 0.70 -12.21
CA THR A 167 16.60 0.80 -13.55
C THR A 167 16.10 2.22 -13.80
N GLY A 168 16.10 2.66 -15.07
CA GLY A 168 15.60 3.98 -15.47
C GLY A 168 16.67 5.09 -15.54
N GLN A 169 16.21 6.35 -15.54
CA GLN A 169 17.06 7.53 -15.85
C GLN A 169 18.27 7.69 -14.91
N ASP A 170 18.15 7.26 -13.66
CA ASP A 170 19.23 7.34 -12.67
C ASP A 170 20.13 6.09 -12.68
N GLY A 171 19.66 4.97 -13.24
CA GLY A 171 20.33 3.65 -13.28
C GLY A 171 21.03 3.28 -14.60
N GLY A 172 21.20 4.25 -15.51
CA GLY A 172 22.04 4.10 -16.70
C GLY A 172 21.45 3.31 -17.88
N GLY A 173 20.14 3.04 -17.91
CA GLY A 173 19.48 2.34 -19.02
C GLY A 173 17.98 2.63 -19.13
N PRO A 174 17.29 2.16 -20.19
CA PRO A 174 15.84 2.28 -20.30
C PRO A 174 15.15 1.53 -19.14
N PRO A 175 13.95 1.95 -18.70
CA PRO A 175 13.21 1.22 -17.68
C PRO A 175 12.82 -0.18 -18.17
N ILE A 176 12.83 -1.15 -17.25
CA ILE A 176 12.29 -2.49 -17.47
C ILE A 176 10.91 -2.54 -16.84
N TYR A 177 9.94 -3.20 -17.48
CA TYR A 177 8.57 -3.29 -16.99
C TYR A 177 8.15 -4.73 -16.70
N THR A 178 7.14 -4.87 -15.85
CA THR A 178 6.34 -6.09 -15.79
C THR A 178 5.34 -6.11 -16.96
N LYS A 179 4.75 -7.28 -17.23
CA LYS A 179 3.65 -7.42 -18.20
C LYS A 179 2.42 -6.59 -17.85
N ASN A 180 2.27 -6.20 -16.59
CA ASN A 180 1.19 -5.34 -16.11
C ASN A 180 1.52 -3.84 -16.22
N GLY A 181 2.74 -3.50 -16.65
CA GLY A 181 3.17 -2.11 -16.88
C GLY A 181 3.83 -1.44 -15.67
N ASP A 182 4.06 -2.16 -14.58
CA ASP A 182 4.79 -1.65 -13.42
C ASP A 182 6.30 -1.68 -13.68
N GLN A 183 7.03 -0.66 -13.24
CA GLN A 183 8.47 -0.60 -13.47
C GLN A 183 9.19 -1.58 -12.53
N LEU A 184 10.03 -2.46 -13.07
CA LEU A 184 10.94 -3.30 -12.30
C LEU A 184 12.13 -2.47 -11.83
N LEU A 185 12.33 -2.37 -10.52
CA LEU A 185 13.43 -1.66 -9.87
C LEU A 185 14.63 -2.57 -9.62
N ILE A 186 14.37 -3.83 -9.26
CA ILE A 186 15.40 -4.81 -8.89
C ILE A 186 15.12 -6.14 -9.58
N ILE A 187 16.17 -6.76 -10.12
CA ILE A 187 16.21 -8.16 -10.55
C ILE A 187 17.48 -8.77 -9.93
N ASP A 188 17.32 -9.59 -8.90
CA ASP A 188 18.38 -10.37 -8.27
C ASP A 188 18.11 -11.85 -8.54
N ALA A 189 18.66 -12.34 -9.65
CA ALA A 189 18.40 -13.69 -10.12
C ALA A 189 19.03 -14.77 -9.23
N GLU A 190 20.13 -14.43 -8.56
CA GLU A 190 20.87 -15.32 -7.67
C GLU A 190 20.05 -15.63 -6.42
N ASN A 191 19.41 -14.62 -5.84
CA ASN A 191 18.51 -14.80 -4.70
C ASN A 191 17.06 -15.10 -5.10
N GLY A 192 16.74 -15.02 -6.39
CA GLY A 192 15.39 -15.28 -6.90
C GLY A 192 14.38 -14.18 -6.55
N ILE A 193 14.83 -12.92 -6.54
CA ILE A 193 14.06 -11.76 -6.11
C ILE A 193 13.88 -10.79 -7.27
N MET A 194 12.65 -10.30 -7.45
CA MET A 194 12.39 -9.10 -8.24
C MET A 194 11.61 -8.09 -7.41
N VAL A 195 11.75 -6.80 -7.68
CA VAL A 195 10.95 -5.74 -7.04
C VAL A 195 10.41 -4.81 -8.12
N ALA A 196 9.10 -4.64 -8.15
CA ALA A 196 8.41 -3.68 -9.02
C ALA A 196 7.85 -2.51 -8.20
N GLU A 197 7.86 -1.32 -8.77
CA GLU A 197 7.14 -0.15 -8.26
C GLU A 197 5.67 -0.24 -8.71
N VAL A 198 4.75 -0.34 -7.77
CA VAL A 198 3.30 -0.39 -8.03
C VAL A 198 2.66 0.95 -7.72
N LYS A 199 1.77 1.42 -8.62
CA LYS A 199 1.09 2.72 -8.47
C LYS A 199 -0.42 2.57 -8.62
N GLY A 200 -1.14 3.35 -7.83
CA GLY A 200 -2.59 3.48 -7.96
C GLY A 200 -3.05 4.92 -7.73
N GLU A 201 -4.35 5.11 -7.58
CA GLU A 201 -4.91 6.45 -7.37
C GLU A 201 -4.50 7.00 -5.99
N GLY A 202 -3.48 7.86 -5.98
CA GLY A 202 -3.01 8.55 -4.78
C GLY A 202 -2.04 7.76 -3.90
N PHE A 203 -1.54 6.60 -4.37
CA PHE A 203 -0.53 5.82 -3.66
C PHE A 203 0.58 5.29 -4.57
N THR A 204 1.73 5.04 -3.95
CA THR A 204 2.87 4.31 -4.53
C THR A 204 3.36 3.26 -3.53
N GLY A 205 3.92 2.17 -4.05
CA GLY A 205 4.43 1.07 -3.24
C GLY A 205 5.41 0.21 -4.01
N ASN A 206 5.89 -0.83 -3.35
CA ASN A 206 6.79 -1.82 -3.91
C ASN A 206 6.19 -3.22 -3.74
N LEU A 207 6.23 -4.00 -4.81
CA LEU A 207 5.86 -5.41 -4.82
C LEU A 207 7.10 -6.25 -5.11
N ALA A 208 7.50 -7.06 -4.14
CA ALA A 208 8.59 -8.01 -4.31
C ALA A 208 8.06 -9.41 -4.65
N PHE A 209 8.72 -10.05 -5.61
CA PHE A 209 8.50 -11.43 -6.04
C PHE A 209 9.65 -12.27 -5.50
N VAL A 210 9.36 -13.26 -4.67
CA VAL A 210 10.34 -14.21 -4.15
C VAL A 210 10.03 -15.59 -4.74
N LYS A 211 10.85 -16.03 -5.69
CA LYS A 211 10.62 -17.25 -6.48
C LYS A 211 10.75 -18.55 -5.69
N ASN A 212 11.43 -18.54 -4.54
CA ASN A 212 11.59 -19.70 -3.68
C ASN A 212 10.94 -19.47 -2.30
N PRO A 213 9.74 -20.01 -2.04
CA PRO A 213 9.01 -19.79 -0.77
C PRO A 213 9.72 -20.37 0.46
N SER A 214 10.59 -21.38 0.30
CA SER A 214 11.36 -21.96 1.41
C SER A 214 12.36 -20.99 2.06
N ASN A 215 12.74 -19.94 1.31
CA ASN A 215 13.61 -18.86 1.76
C ASN A 215 12.87 -17.78 2.58
N VAL A 216 11.55 -17.76 2.57
CA VAL A 216 10.75 -16.77 3.30
C VAL A 216 10.58 -17.21 4.75
N ARG A 217 11.07 -16.41 5.71
CA ARG A 217 11.14 -16.74 7.14
C ARG A 217 10.67 -15.58 8.00
N ILE A 218 10.17 -15.89 9.20
CA ILE A 218 9.86 -14.86 10.20
C ILE A 218 11.14 -14.52 10.98
N GLY A 219 11.57 -13.26 10.88
CA GLY A 219 12.63 -12.70 11.71
C GLY A 219 12.07 -12.26 13.06
N VAL A 220 12.59 -12.80 14.16
CA VAL A 220 12.19 -12.43 15.51
C VAL A 220 13.13 -11.37 16.07
N ALA A 221 12.58 -10.31 16.67
CA ALA A 221 13.36 -9.32 17.39
C ALA A 221 14.14 -10.00 18.52
N THR A 222 15.46 -9.78 18.56
CA THR A 222 16.34 -10.32 19.61
C THR A 222 16.00 -9.79 21.02
N THR A 223 15.26 -8.69 21.08
CA THR A 223 14.79 -8.02 22.29
C THR A 223 13.30 -8.29 22.59
N LEU A 224 12.71 -9.30 21.94
CA LEU A 224 11.31 -9.71 22.16
C LEU A 224 11.02 -9.90 23.65
N GLY A 225 9.95 -9.25 24.13
CA GLY A 225 9.55 -9.20 25.54
C GLY A 225 9.97 -7.91 26.25
N ASP A 226 10.97 -7.18 25.74
CA ASP A 226 11.47 -5.93 26.30
C ASP A 226 11.09 -4.72 25.43
N HIS A 227 11.68 -4.58 24.24
CA HIS A 227 11.40 -3.51 23.28
C HIS A 227 11.57 -4.00 21.83
N GLY A 228 11.03 -3.26 20.87
CA GLY A 228 11.06 -3.59 19.44
C GLY A 228 12.38 -3.27 18.76
N GLN A 229 12.58 -3.87 17.59
CA GLN A 229 13.67 -3.57 16.68
C GLN A 229 13.11 -3.12 15.33
N THR A 230 13.84 -2.28 14.61
CA THR A 230 13.45 -1.92 13.24
C THR A 230 13.57 -3.12 12.32
N VAL A 231 12.79 -3.14 11.23
CA VAL A 231 12.90 -4.19 10.19
C VAL A 231 14.35 -4.32 9.70
N GLN A 232 15.06 -3.20 9.54
CA GLN A 232 16.47 -3.19 9.15
C GLN A 232 17.39 -3.92 10.15
N GLN A 233 17.18 -3.73 11.45
CA GLN A 233 17.97 -4.41 12.49
C GLN A 233 17.68 -5.91 12.49
N ILE A 234 16.40 -6.31 12.40
CA ILE A 234 16.00 -7.71 12.35
C ILE A 234 16.56 -8.38 11.09
N ALA A 235 16.45 -7.72 9.93
CA ALA A 235 16.99 -8.20 8.67
C ALA A 235 18.50 -8.45 8.76
N LYS A 236 19.26 -7.47 9.29
CA LYS A 236 20.70 -7.59 9.50
C LYS A 236 21.06 -8.75 10.42
N ASN A 237 20.32 -8.93 11.52
CA ASN A 237 20.58 -10.02 12.48
C ASN A 237 20.31 -11.42 11.88
N ASN A 238 19.48 -11.50 10.84
CA ASN A 238 19.12 -12.75 10.16
C ASN A 238 19.82 -12.92 8.80
N ASN A 239 20.75 -12.02 8.43
CA ASN A 239 21.38 -11.99 7.10
C ASN A 239 20.37 -12.00 5.94
N ALA A 240 19.24 -11.31 6.12
CA ALA A 240 18.20 -11.24 5.10
C ALA A 240 18.60 -10.28 3.97
N VAL A 241 18.33 -10.68 2.73
CA VAL A 241 18.53 -9.87 1.52
C VAL A 241 17.37 -8.89 1.26
N LEU A 242 16.17 -9.24 1.73
CA LEU A 242 14.94 -8.46 1.64
C LEU A 242 14.11 -8.70 2.90
N ALA A 243 13.45 -7.67 3.42
CA ALA A 243 12.57 -7.78 4.58
C ALA A 243 11.44 -6.75 4.56
N ILE A 244 10.28 -7.17 5.04
CA ILE A 244 9.11 -6.32 5.32
C ILE A 244 8.68 -6.55 6.78
N ASN A 245 7.87 -5.65 7.35
CA ASN A 245 7.24 -5.92 8.64
C ASN A 245 6.12 -6.97 8.50
N ALA A 246 5.68 -7.58 9.61
CA ALA A 246 4.71 -8.68 9.57
C ALA A 246 3.65 -8.61 10.68
N SER A 247 4.00 -8.99 11.90
CA SER A 247 3.04 -9.07 13.01
C SER A 247 2.71 -7.70 13.59
N GLY A 248 1.48 -7.56 14.11
CA GLY A 248 1.14 -6.44 14.99
C GLY A 248 1.88 -6.52 16.33
N PHE A 249 1.99 -5.37 17.01
CA PHE A 249 2.54 -5.28 18.35
C PHE A 249 1.62 -4.49 19.28
N ALA A 250 1.80 -4.67 20.59
CA ALA A 250 0.98 -4.00 21.58
C ALA A 250 1.33 -2.50 21.61
N ASP A 251 0.36 -1.68 21.23
CA ASP A 251 0.51 -0.24 21.09
C ASP A 251 -0.52 0.55 21.93
N PRO A 252 -0.49 0.41 23.27
CA PRO A 252 -1.44 1.12 24.13
C PRO A 252 -1.26 2.62 23.97
N GLU A 253 -2.37 3.31 23.67
CA GLU A 253 -2.39 4.77 23.46
C GLU A 253 -1.41 5.26 22.38
N TRP A 254 -1.03 4.41 21.42
CA TRP A 254 -0.05 4.75 20.36
C TRP A 254 1.35 5.07 20.90
N ARG A 255 1.71 4.48 22.05
CA ARG A 255 2.98 4.66 22.77
C ARG A 255 3.68 3.33 23.07
N GLY A 256 3.33 2.28 22.34
CA GLY A 256 3.96 0.98 22.37
C GLY A 256 5.44 1.09 22.02
N ASN A 257 6.24 0.25 22.67
CA ASN A 257 7.68 0.19 22.42
C ASN A 257 8.08 -0.91 21.43
N GLY A 258 7.12 -1.61 20.82
CA GLY A 258 7.34 -2.71 19.88
C GLY A 258 7.80 -4.04 20.49
N GLY A 259 7.96 -4.13 21.81
CA GLY A 259 8.55 -5.31 22.47
C GLY A 259 7.60 -6.49 22.66
N ARG A 260 6.29 -6.30 22.48
CA ARG A 260 5.27 -7.33 22.72
C ARG A 260 4.43 -7.54 21.47
N VAL A 261 4.46 -8.76 20.93
CA VAL A 261 3.66 -9.13 19.77
C VAL A 261 2.19 -9.32 20.14
N VAL A 262 1.32 -8.94 19.21
CA VAL A 262 -0.12 -9.21 19.26
C VAL A 262 -0.39 -10.39 18.34
N GLY A 263 -0.99 -11.44 18.89
CA GLY A 263 -1.38 -12.63 18.14
C GLY A 263 -0.30 -13.69 18.01
N LEU A 264 -0.60 -14.76 17.27
CA LEU A 264 0.31 -15.88 17.03
C LEU A 264 1.67 -15.37 16.53
N LEU A 265 2.75 -15.93 17.07
CA LEU A 265 4.08 -15.81 16.50
C LEU A 265 4.74 -17.18 16.53
N ILE A 266 5.03 -17.70 15.34
CA ILE A 266 5.83 -18.91 15.12
C ILE A 266 7.00 -18.54 14.22
N ALA A 267 8.21 -18.92 14.62
CA ALA A 267 9.39 -18.80 13.77
C ALA A 267 10.21 -20.07 13.85
N ASN A 268 10.54 -20.64 12.68
CA ASN A 268 11.26 -21.90 12.56
C ASN A 268 10.66 -23.04 13.42
N GLY A 269 9.33 -23.17 13.41
CA GLY A 269 8.56 -24.17 14.17
C GLY A 269 8.45 -23.91 15.67
N ALA A 270 9.16 -22.91 16.22
CA ALA A 270 9.08 -22.54 17.62
C ALA A 270 7.96 -21.50 17.84
N VAL A 271 7.08 -21.75 18.81
CA VAL A 271 5.99 -20.85 19.20
C VAL A 271 6.48 -19.82 20.21
N TYR A 272 6.45 -18.55 19.85
CA TYR A 272 6.85 -17.42 20.70
C TYR A 272 5.67 -16.69 21.32
N ASN A 273 4.51 -16.69 20.65
CA ASN A 273 3.27 -16.10 21.19
C ASN A 273 2.04 -16.89 20.73
N LYS A 274 0.94 -16.78 21.47
CA LYS A 274 -0.30 -17.54 21.23
C LYS A 274 -1.29 -16.74 20.37
N PRO A 275 -2.14 -17.44 19.59
CA PRO A 275 -3.16 -16.77 18.78
C PRO A 275 -4.20 -16.07 19.67
N ILE A 276 -4.70 -14.95 19.17
CA ILE A 276 -5.80 -14.18 19.71
C ILE A 276 -7.07 -14.63 18.99
N LYS A 277 -7.98 -15.23 19.74
CA LYS A 277 -9.31 -15.58 19.22
C LYS A 277 -10.10 -14.29 18.92
N ASN A 278 -11.23 -14.42 18.19
CA ASN A 278 -12.17 -13.34 17.82
C ASN A 278 -11.88 -12.69 16.46
N GLY A 279 -11.81 -13.49 15.39
CA GLY A 279 -11.73 -13.00 14.02
C GLY A 279 -10.32 -12.76 13.48
N TYR A 280 -9.30 -12.89 14.31
CA TYR A 280 -7.92 -12.85 13.85
C TYR A 280 -7.53 -14.15 13.13
N LEU A 281 -6.70 -14.03 12.10
CA LEU A 281 -6.33 -15.14 11.22
C LEU A 281 -4.85 -15.45 11.35
N ASN A 282 -4.52 -16.71 11.59
CA ASN A 282 -3.16 -17.20 11.46
C ASN A 282 -2.74 -17.13 9.98
N ILE A 283 -1.63 -16.48 9.69
CA ILE A 283 -1.08 -16.27 8.36
C ILE A 283 0.35 -16.78 8.38
N GLY A 284 0.66 -17.82 7.61
CA GLY A 284 1.99 -18.40 7.67
C GLY A 284 2.26 -19.51 6.67
N PHE A 285 3.53 -19.91 6.59
CA PHE A 285 3.99 -21.00 5.77
C PHE A 285 4.02 -22.31 6.57
N SER A 286 3.51 -23.38 5.97
CA SER A 286 3.71 -24.75 6.45
C SER A 286 5.05 -25.31 5.94
N TYR A 287 5.36 -26.56 6.27
CA TYR A 287 6.59 -27.25 5.83
C TYR A 287 6.60 -27.67 4.35
N ASP A 288 5.47 -27.54 3.66
CA ASP A 288 5.34 -27.73 2.21
C ASP A 288 5.57 -26.43 1.41
N ASP A 289 6.06 -25.38 2.09
CA ASP A 289 6.30 -24.06 1.53
C ASP A 289 5.05 -23.35 0.98
N ARG A 290 3.85 -23.76 1.42
CA ARG A 290 2.60 -23.10 1.08
C ARG A 290 2.13 -22.14 2.17
N LEU A 291 1.64 -20.98 1.73
CA LEU A 291 1.04 -19.94 2.57
C LEU A 291 -0.40 -20.33 2.90
N TYR A 292 -0.72 -20.44 4.18
CA TYR A 292 -2.05 -20.70 4.68
C TYR A 292 -2.58 -19.54 5.53
N ILE A 293 -3.88 -19.27 5.40
CA ILE A 293 -4.63 -18.22 6.09
C ILE A 293 -5.80 -18.88 6.84
N GLY A 294 -5.90 -18.62 8.14
CA GLY A 294 -7.05 -19.03 8.96
C GLY A 294 -7.03 -20.48 9.46
N LEU A 295 -5.89 -21.19 9.40
CA LEU A 295 -5.81 -22.52 10.02
C LEU A 295 -5.64 -22.41 11.54
N ASP A 296 -6.60 -22.93 12.29
CA ASP A 296 -6.55 -23.04 13.76
C ASP A 296 -5.43 -23.96 14.26
N LYS A 297 -5.11 -24.98 13.46
CA LYS A 297 -4.10 -26.00 13.74
C LYS A 297 -3.39 -26.33 12.44
N GLY A 298 -2.12 -25.99 12.37
CA GLY A 298 -1.23 -26.34 11.27
C GLY A 298 0.18 -26.50 11.80
N GLU A 299 0.97 -27.34 11.14
CA GLU A 299 2.43 -27.37 11.33
C GLU A 299 3.04 -26.17 10.61
N TYR A 300 2.72 -24.97 11.09
CA TYR A 300 3.37 -23.77 10.59
C TYR A 300 4.86 -23.84 10.92
N ARG A 301 5.67 -23.67 9.89
CA ARG A 301 7.10 -23.39 10.02
C ARG A 301 7.29 -21.96 10.50
N ASP A 302 6.57 -21.02 9.92
CA ASP A 302 6.68 -19.59 10.18
C ASP A 302 5.28 -18.98 10.06
N ALA A 303 4.79 -18.30 11.09
CA ALA A 303 3.46 -17.70 11.09
C ALA A 303 3.34 -16.48 12.00
N VAL A 304 2.50 -15.55 11.57
CA VAL A 304 1.99 -14.44 12.37
C VAL A 304 0.47 -14.51 12.40
N GLU A 305 -0.18 -13.58 13.10
CA GLU A 305 -1.63 -13.46 13.09
C GLU A 305 -2.03 -12.01 12.84
N PHE A 306 -2.91 -11.81 11.87
CA PHE A 306 -3.41 -10.48 11.50
C PHE A 306 -4.72 -10.57 10.71
N ILE A 307 -5.23 -9.41 10.30
CA ILE A 307 -6.48 -9.25 9.54
C ILE A 307 -6.40 -8.06 8.58
N PRO A 308 -7.28 -8.00 7.56
CA PRO A 308 -8.16 -9.08 7.08
C PRO A 308 -7.46 -10.05 6.11
N ALA A 309 -8.13 -11.17 5.82
CA ALA A 309 -7.85 -11.94 4.61
C ALA A 309 -8.17 -11.07 3.38
N LEU A 310 -7.33 -11.15 2.35
CA LEU A 310 -7.49 -10.38 1.12
C LEU A 310 -7.99 -11.27 -0.02
N ILE A 311 -7.33 -12.42 -0.19
CA ILE A 311 -7.63 -13.40 -1.23
C ILE A 311 -7.58 -14.78 -0.58
N ILE A 312 -8.64 -15.56 -0.80
CA ILE A 312 -8.71 -16.97 -0.38
C ILE A 312 -9.05 -17.80 -1.61
N ASN A 313 -8.20 -18.77 -1.93
CA ASN A 313 -8.41 -19.70 -3.04
C ASN A 313 -8.71 -18.97 -4.38
N SER A 314 -7.89 -17.97 -4.71
CA SER A 314 -8.00 -17.10 -5.90
C SER A 314 -9.24 -16.20 -5.95
N VAL A 315 -10.00 -16.09 -4.86
CA VAL A 315 -11.18 -15.21 -4.76
C VAL A 315 -10.85 -14.03 -3.85
N LYS A 316 -11.01 -12.80 -4.37
CA LYS A 316 -10.95 -11.58 -3.55
C LYS A 316 -12.09 -11.59 -2.54
N VAL A 317 -11.76 -11.55 -1.25
CA VAL A 317 -12.73 -11.59 -0.14
C VAL A 317 -12.87 -10.27 0.61
N THR A 318 -12.00 -9.29 0.33
CA THR A 318 -12.03 -7.95 0.93
C THR A 318 -12.04 -6.89 -0.16
N ASP A 319 -12.96 -5.92 -0.08
CA ASP A 319 -13.07 -4.80 -1.02
C ASP A 319 -13.16 -3.44 -0.32
N GLY A 320 -12.49 -2.44 -0.88
CA GLY A 320 -12.36 -1.12 -0.26
C GLY A 320 -11.66 -1.16 1.12
N SER A 321 -12.04 -0.27 2.02
CA SER A 321 -11.36 -0.10 3.31
C SER A 321 -11.77 -1.11 4.38
N VAL A 322 -13.00 -1.64 4.30
CA VAL A 322 -13.61 -2.54 5.30
C VAL A 322 -13.38 -2.13 6.76
N GLY A 323 -13.38 -0.82 7.06
CA GLY A 323 -13.15 -0.31 8.40
C GLY A 323 -11.70 0.09 8.72
N PHE A 324 -10.75 -0.14 7.82
CA PHE A 324 -9.33 0.14 8.04
C PHE A 324 -8.86 1.47 7.44
N GLY A 325 -9.72 2.19 6.71
CA GLY A 325 -9.39 3.46 6.07
C GLY A 325 -8.28 3.40 5.01
N ILE A 326 -7.70 4.57 4.70
CA ILE A 326 -6.55 4.74 3.80
C ILE A 326 -5.28 4.90 4.65
N GLN A 327 -4.32 3.99 4.51
CA GLN A 327 -3.11 3.97 5.34
C GLN A 327 -1.89 3.43 4.55
N PRO A 328 -0.65 3.61 5.05
CA PRO A 328 0.46 2.75 4.65
C PRO A 328 0.10 1.29 4.93
N ARG A 329 0.42 0.38 4.01
CA ARG A 329 0.04 -1.04 4.10
C ARG A 329 1.21 -1.96 3.88
N THR A 330 1.12 -3.12 4.51
CA THR A 330 1.96 -4.27 4.18
C THR A 330 1.04 -5.47 3.98
N ALA A 331 1.32 -6.29 2.97
CA ALA A 331 0.55 -7.48 2.69
C ALA A 331 1.45 -8.58 2.12
N ILE A 332 1.00 -9.82 2.27
CA ILE A 332 1.67 -11.01 1.73
C ILE A 332 0.70 -11.82 0.90
N GLY A 333 1.19 -12.40 -0.19
CA GLY A 333 0.45 -13.38 -0.98
C GLY A 333 1.35 -14.46 -1.57
N GLN A 334 0.74 -15.49 -2.16
CA GLN A 334 1.46 -16.55 -2.87
C GLN A 334 0.69 -16.96 -4.14
N LYS A 335 1.42 -17.05 -5.26
CA LYS A 335 0.94 -17.58 -6.55
C LYS A 335 0.85 -19.11 -6.52
N GLU A 336 0.15 -19.67 -7.50
CA GLU A 336 0.02 -21.14 -7.66
C GLU A 336 1.39 -21.83 -7.84
N ASP A 337 2.31 -21.18 -8.55
CA ASP A 337 3.67 -21.66 -8.81
C ASP A 337 4.61 -21.64 -7.58
N GLY A 338 4.12 -21.11 -6.44
CA GLY A 338 4.87 -21.00 -5.19
C GLY A 338 5.56 -19.64 -4.98
N THR A 339 5.62 -18.78 -5.99
CA THR A 339 6.19 -17.42 -5.87
C THR A 339 5.45 -16.63 -4.78
N VAL A 340 6.22 -16.08 -3.84
CA VAL A 340 5.70 -15.25 -2.76
C VAL A 340 5.72 -13.79 -3.18
N LEU A 341 4.62 -13.10 -2.89
CA LEU A 341 4.44 -11.68 -3.13
C LEU A 341 4.51 -10.95 -1.79
N LEU A 342 5.43 -9.99 -1.67
CA LEU A 342 5.57 -9.12 -0.50
C LEU A 342 5.28 -7.70 -0.93
N LEU A 343 4.16 -7.14 -0.47
CA LEU A 343 3.69 -5.80 -0.84
C LEU A 343 3.90 -4.84 0.32
N THR A 344 4.48 -3.67 0.03
CA THR A 344 4.51 -2.51 0.92
C THR A 344 4.02 -1.28 0.17
N VAL A 345 3.10 -0.53 0.75
CA VAL A 345 2.55 0.72 0.19
C VAL A 345 2.86 1.86 1.14
N ASP A 346 3.51 2.91 0.61
CA ASP A 346 3.76 4.13 1.36
C ASP A 346 2.44 4.82 1.70
N GLY A 347 2.41 5.64 2.75
CA GLY A 347 1.25 6.45 3.03
C GLY A 347 1.55 7.65 3.92
N ARG A 348 0.55 8.51 4.12
CA ARG A 348 0.63 9.74 4.94
C ARG A 348 1.69 10.75 4.47
N GLN A 349 2.09 10.69 3.20
CA GLN A 349 3.06 11.59 2.58
C GLN A 349 2.38 12.41 1.49
N ILE A 350 2.00 13.66 1.82
CA ILE A 350 1.30 14.56 0.87
C ILE A 350 2.19 14.81 -0.35
N GLY A 351 1.63 14.58 -1.55
CA GLY A 351 2.32 14.77 -2.82
C GLY A 351 3.17 13.58 -3.27
N HIS A 352 3.27 12.52 -2.45
CA HIS A 352 3.95 11.27 -2.80
C HIS A 352 2.99 10.07 -2.71
N SER A 353 2.54 9.73 -1.50
CA SER A 353 1.60 8.64 -1.26
C SER A 353 0.72 8.92 -0.05
N LEU A 354 -0.60 8.96 -0.25
CA LEU A 354 -1.56 9.07 0.86
C LEU A 354 -1.75 7.74 1.59
N GLY A 355 -1.49 6.62 0.91
CA GLY A 355 -1.78 5.26 1.35
C GLY A 355 -2.91 4.66 0.53
N CYS A 356 -3.26 3.42 0.85
CA CYS A 356 -4.34 2.71 0.15
C CYS A 356 -5.24 1.97 1.15
N THR A 357 -6.36 1.48 0.61
CA THR A 357 -7.24 0.56 1.32
C THR A 357 -6.69 -0.86 1.26
N VAL A 358 -7.16 -1.73 2.16
CA VAL A 358 -6.82 -3.16 2.10
C VAL A 358 -7.39 -3.83 0.84
N GLY A 359 -8.50 -3.31 0.28
CA GLY A 359 -9.04 -3.74 -1.01
C GLY A 359 -8.12 -3.43 -2.19
N ASP A 360 -7.43 -2.28 -2.18
CA ASP A 360 -6.44 -1.94 -3.21
C ASP A 360 -5.24 -2.91 -3.14
N CYS A 361 -4.82 -3.30 -1.93
CA CYS A 361 -3.79 -4.34 -1.76
C CYS A 361 -4.24 -5.69 -2.34
N ALA A 362 -5.51 -6.05 -2.13
CA ALA A 362 -6.08 -7.27 -2.69
C ALA A 362 -6.12 -7.22 -4.22
N ASP A 363 -6.45 -6.07 -4.82
CA ASP A 363 -6.45 -5.91 -6.28
C ASP A 363 -5.06 -6.08 -6.87
N ILE A 364 -4.04 -5.43 -6.31
CA ILE A 364 -2.64 -5.57 -6.75
C ILE A 364 -2.19 -7.03 -6.68
N LEU A 365 -2.39 -7.69 -5.54
CA LEU A 365 -1.94 -9.07 -5.35
C LEU A 365 -2.69 -10.03 -6.27
N LEU A 366 -3.99 -9.82 -6.52
CA LEU A 366 -4.77 -10.63 -7.44
C LEU A 366 -4.35 -10.43 -8.89
N GLU A 367 -4.03 -9.19 -9.29
CA GLU A 367 -3.53 -8.86 -10.63
C GLU A 367 -2.22 -9.59 -10.95
N TYR A 368 -1.39 -9.83 -9.94
CA TYR A 368 -0.18 -10.65 -10.02
C TYR A 368 -0.40 -12.15 -9.75
N GLY A 369 -1.66 -12.60 -9.69
CA GLY A 369 -2.02 -14.01 -9.63
C GLY A 369 -1.91 -14.67 -8.26
N ALA A 370 -1.99 -13.90 -7.17
CA ALA A 370 -2.05 -14.47 -5.83
C ALA A 370 -3.28 -15.39 -5.68
N VAL A 371 -3.04 -16.61 -5.22
CA VAL A 371 -4.08 -17.59 -4.86
C VAL A 371 -4.48 -17.42 -3.40
N GLN A 372 -3.51 -17.08 -2.55
CA GLN A 372 -3.73 -16.74 -1.15
C GLN A 372 -3.10 -15.39 -0.87
N ALA A 373 -3.78 -14.50 -0.16
CA ALA A 373 -3.22 -13.24 0.29
C ALA A 373 -3.88 -12.71 1.57
N SER A 374 -3.10 -12.08 2.43
CA SER A 374 -3.60 -11.44 3.64
C SER A 374 -2.85 -10.16 3.96
N ASN A 375 -3.55 -9.24 4.61
CA ASN A 375 -2.98 -8.02 5.14
C ASN A 375 -2.07 -8.34 6.34
N LEU A 376 -1.00 -7.59 6.47
CA LEU A 376 -0.08 -7.62 7.61
C LEU A 376 -0.15 -6.28 8.36
N ASP A 377 0.64 -6.15 9.42
CA ASP A 377 0.71 -4.89 10.16
C ASP A 377 1.13 -3.73 9.25
N GLY A 378 0.67 -2.52 9.55
CA GLY A 378 0.92 -1.35 8.71
C GLY A 378 0.74 -0.05 9.47
N GLY A 379 0.49 1.04 8.75
CA GLY A 379 0.11 2.29 9.39
C GLY A 379 1.21 3.03 10.15
N SER A 380 2.50 2.70 10.00
CA SER A 380 3.62 3.44 10.64
C SER A 380 4.72 3.79 9.66
#